data_AF-A0A078KXJ0-F1
#
_entry.id   AF-A0A078KXJ0-F1
#
_cell.length_a   1.000
_cell.length_b   1.000
_cell.length_c   1.000
_cell.angle_alpha   90.00
_cell.angle_beta   90.00
_cell.angle_gamma   90.00
#
_symmetry.space_group_name_H-M   'P 1'
#
loop_
_entity.id
_entity.type
_entity.pdbx_description
1 polymer ?
#
loop_
_entity_poly.entity_id
_entity_poly.type
_entity_poly.pdbx_seq_one_letter_code
_entity_poly.pdbx_strand_id
1 'polypeptide(L)'
;MDPLGELEDSLAYMFELQKTQSQGKYINPLIDELHKALDNYREDTGDLSDLIDALSNAYPVIENYVDTYEVKQKMDVLAGNKGESISWYTQSRPSNAPAIDYASLVSEGDNDFVSWLSQRVGQNFTKLDGERQVQILLTEQGQKELRVKLGVHLHRNPDFLLNLAMISTKNFIRLISSRLGFKFEKKQIAKAIHHHGKSWLDDSLDPFEQVEKLIAFLDKKLSPKGHTIEKLLNDPIAKAELEKSLFIQFYNSPEFKNREDDGDNQLKMG
;
A
#
# COMPACT_ATOMS: atom_id res chain seq x y z
N MET A 1 18.74 9.46 13.68
CA MET A 1 18.43 8.55 12.55
C MET A 1 19.25 9.03 11.39
N ASP A 2 19.77 8.11 10.58
CA ASP A 2 20.50 8.37 9.34
C ASP A 2 19.45 8.46 8.22
N PRO A 3 18.99 9.66 7.84
CA PRO A 3 17.86 9.81 6.91
C PRO A 3 18.25 9.43 5.48
N LEU A 4 19.53 9.58 5.13
CA LEU A 4 20.06 9.18 3.82
C LEU A 4 20.07 7.65 3.72
N GLY A 5 20.59 6.96 4.73
CA GLY A 5 20.56 5.50 4.79
C GLY A 5 19.13 4.93 4.74
N GLU A 6 18.17 5.56 5.41
CA GLU A 6 16.76 5.15 5.36
C GLU A 6 16.10 5.35 3.98
N LEU A 7 16.50 6.40 3.25
CA LEU A 7 16.09 6.66 1.87
C LEU A 7 16.71 5.63 0.91
N GLU A 8 18.00 5.37 1.03
CA GLU A 8 18.69 4.34 0.24
C GLU A 8 18.07 2.96 0.46
N ASP A 9 17.78 2.59 1.71
CA ASP A 9 17.11 1.35 2.06
C ASP A 9 15.72 1.24 1.42
N SER A 10 15.00 2.38 1.33
CA SER A 10 13.68 2.42 0.67
C SER A 10 13.75 2.20 -0.83
N LEU A 11 14.85 2.64 -1.48
CA LEU A 11 15.06 2.57 -2.92
C LEU A 11 15.86 1.34 -3.36
N ALA A 12 16.58 0.68 -2.44
CA ALA A 12 17.45 -0.45 -2.70
C ALA A 12 16.75 -1.57 -3.49
N TYR A 13 15.47 -1.83 -3.19
CA TYR A 13 14.67 -2.81 -3.93
C TYR A 13 14.52 -2.46 -5.41
N MET A 14 14.27 -1.19 -5.71
CA MET A 14 14.08 -0.69 -7.06
C MET A 14 15.40 -0.72 -7.85
N PHE A 15 16.51 -0.33 -7.22
CA PHE A 15 17.85 -0.44 -7.84
C PHE A 15 18.19 -1.89 -8.19
N GLU A 16 18.03 -2.82 -7.27
CA GLU A 16 18.34 -4.24 -7.52
C GLU A 16 17.57 -4.83 -8.71
N LEU A 17 16.31 -4.43 -8.91
CA LEU A 17 15.50 -4.89 -10.04
C LEU A 17 15.86 -4.23 -11.36
N GLN A 18 16.45 -3.04 -11.29
CA GLN A 18 16.86 -2.28 -12.45
C GLN A 18 18.29 -2.61 -12.87
N LYS A 19 19.10 -3.36 -12.09
CA LYS A 19 20.47 -3.71 -12.48
C LYS A 19 20.50 -4.62 -13.72
N THR A 20 21.22 -4.20 -14.74
CA THR A 20 21.57 -5.06 -15.88
C THR A 20 22.75 -5.96 -15.52
N GLN A 21 22.70 -7.24 -15.95
CA GLN A 21 23.77 -8.22 -15.67
C GLN A 21 25.12 -7.86 -16.31
N SER A 22 25.11 -6.98 -17.31
CA SER A 22 26.30 -6.49 -17.99
C SER A 22 26.52 -5.02 -17.62
N GLN A 23 27.58 -4.74 -16.86
CA GLN A 23 28.16 -3.41 -16.60
C GLN A 23 27.62 -2.56 -15.43
N GLY A 24 26.76 -3.09 -14.56
CA GLY A 24 26.31 -2.34 -13.37
C GLY A 24 25.47 -1.09 -13.69
N LYS A 25 24.95 -1.00 -14.91
CA LYS A 25 24.02 0.05 -15.33
C LYS A 25 22.58 -0.35 -15.04
N TYR A 26 21.72 0.64 -14.82
CA TYR A 26 20.30 0.41 -14.62
C TYR A 26 19.53 0.34 -15.96
N ILE A 27 18.49 -0.49 -16.03
CA ILE A 27 17.64 -0.71 -17.21
C ILE A 27 17.00 0.62 -17.62
N ASN A 28 16.52 1.38 -16.64
CA ASN A 28 15.95 2.70 -16.84
C ASN A 28 17.01 3.79 -16.55
N PRO A 29 17.25 4.72 -17.49
CA PRO A 29 18.25 5.79 -17.32
C PRO A 29 17.93 6.73 -16.16
N LEU A 30 16.66 6.95 -15.83
CA LEU A 30 16.26 7.80 -14.69
C LEU A 30 16.65 7.16 -13.35
N ILE A 31 16.66 5.83 -13.29
CA ILE A 31 17.13 5.10 -12.13
C ILE A 31 18.66 5.12 -12.05
N ASP A 32 19.35 5.09 -13.19
CA ASP A 32 20.81 5.27 -13.25
C ASP A 32 21.24 6.66 -12.78
N GLU A 33 20.50 7.70 -13.18
CA GLU A 33 20.70 9.08 -12.72
C GLU A 33 20.43 9.22 -11.22
N LEU A 34 19.33 8.66 -10.72
CA LEU A 34 19.03 8.67 -9.29
C LEU A 34 20.08 7.94 -8.46
N HIS A 35 20.58 6.79 -8.91
CA HIS A 35 21.64 6.07 -8.21
C HIS A 35 22.92 6.91 -8.14
N LYS A 36 23.31 7.55 -9.23
CA LYS A 36 24.47 8.45 -9.25
C LYS A 36 24.27 9.66 -8.34
N ALA A 37 23.06 10.21 -8.28
CA ALA A 37 22.75 11.32 -7.39
C ALA A 37 22.91 10.91 -5.92
N LEU A 38 22.46 9.70 -5.54
CA LEU A 38 22.68 9.14 -4.20
C LEU A 38 24.17 8.90 -3.91
N ASP A 39 24.90 8.22 -4.81
CA ASP A 39 26.33 7.91 -4.63
C ASP A 39 27.20 9.17 -4.45
N ASN A 40 26.83 10.26 -5.14
CA ASN A 40 27.57 11.51 -5.10
C ASN A 40 27.10 12.46 -3.99
N TYR A 41 25.93 12.21 -3.40
CA TYR A 41 25.42 13.04 -2.32
C TYR A 41 26.25 12.83 -1.05
N ARG A 42 26.69 13.94 -0.46
CA ARG A 42 27.40 13.95 0.81
C ARG A 42 26.54 14.67 1.82
N GLU A 43 26.14 13.98 2.88
CA GLU A 43 25.26 14.54 3.91
C GLU A 43 25.80 15.85 4.52
N ASP A 44 27.12 16.07 4.50
CA ASP A 44 27.76 17.25 5.11
C ASP A 44 27.87 18.45 4.16
N THR A 45 28.04 18.22 2.85
CA THR A 45 28.45 19.24 1.87
C THR A 45 27.74 19.19 0.52
N GLY A 46 26.89 18.20 0.30
CA GLY A 46 26.15 18.00 -0.94
C GLY A 46 24.95 18.93 -1.06
N ASP A 47 24.77 19.49 -2.26
CA ASP A 47 23.56 20.19 -2.67
C ASP A 47 22.43 19.16 -2.82
N LEU A 48 21.29 19.41 -2.17
CA LEU A 48 20.16 18.48 -2.16
C LEU A 48 19.35 18.56 -3.46
N SER A 49 19.49 19.64 -4.23
CA SER A 49 18.70 19.91 -5.44
C SER A 49 18.87 18.82 -6.50
N ASP A 50 20.10 18.38 -6.77
CA ASP A 50 20.39 17.30 -7.74
C ASP A 50 19.71 15.97 -7.34
N LEU A 51 19.66 15.67 -6.04
CA LEU A 51 19.01 14.46 -5.53
C LEU A 51 17.49 14.57 -5.61
N ILE A 52 16.91 15.73 -5.28
CA ILE A 52 15.48 16.00 -5.41
C ILE A 52 15.04 15.86 -6.86
N ASP A 53 15.78 16.47 -7.79
CA ASP A 53 15.43 16.44 -9.21
C ASP A 53 15.54 15.03 -9.80
N ALA A 54 16.61 14.30 -9.47
CA ALA A 54 16.75 12.90 -9.89
C ALA A 54 15.63 12.02 -9.34
N LEU A 55 15.24 12.21 -8.07
CA LEU A 55 14.17 11.45 -7.43
C LEU A 55 12.80 11.76 -8.04
N SER A 56 12.50 13.04 -8.26
CA SER A 56 11.27 13.50 -8.90
C SER A 56 11.12 12.97 -10.32
N ASN A 57 12.21 13.01 -11.11
CA ASN A 57 12.21 12.49 -12.47
C ASN A 57 12.03 10.96 -12.49
N ALA A 58 12.58 10.26 -11.51
CA ALA A 58 12.45 8.82 -11.37
C ALA A 58 11.08 8.36 -10.84
N TYR A 59 10.21 9.24 -10.32
CA TYR A 59 8.93 8.83 -9.73
C TYR A 59 8.05 7.94 -10.59
N PRO A 60 7.82 8.24 -11.87
CA PRO A 60 7.01 7.37 -12.73
C PRO A 60 7.54 5.93 -12.80
N VAL A 61 8.83 5.75 -12.54
CA VAL A 61 9.50 4.45 -12.46
C VAL A 61 9.40 3.88 -11.04
N ILE A 62 9.74 4.67 -10.03
CA ILE A 62 9.73 4.32 -8.59
C ILE A 62 8.35 3.83 -8.13
N GLU A 63 7.26 4.47 -8.57
CA GLU A 63 5.87 4.08 -8.24
C GLU A 63 5.56 2.61 -8.55
N ASN A 64 6.29 2.00 -9.47
CA ASN A 64 6.10 0.59 -9.84
C ASN A 64 6.82 -0.39 -8.90
N TYR A 65 7.71 0.10 -8.02
CA TYR A 65 8.59 -0.73 -7.21
C TYR A 65 8.42 -0.49 -5.71
N VAL A 66 8.25 0.76 -5.30
CA VAL A 66 8.27 1.17 -3.89
C VAL A 66 7.17 2.20 -3.64
N ASP A 67 6.75 2.31 -2.38
CA ASP A 67 5.73 3.29 -1.99
C ASP A 67 6.31 4.70 -2.11
N THR A 68 5.83 5.47 -3.09
CA THR A 68 6.31 6.84 -3.31
C THR A 68 5.97 7.78 -2.19
N TYR A 69 4.96 7.49 -1.37
CA TYR A 69 4.69 8.27 -0.17
C TYR A 69 5.78 8.06 0.88
N GLU A 70 6.22 6.83 1.11
CA GLU A 70 7.31 6.53 2.04
C GLU A 70 8.63 7.17 1.58
N VAL A 71 8.93 7.08 0.28
CA VAL A 71 10.10 7.73 -0.33
C VAL A 71 10.04 9.25 -0.17
N LYS A 72 8.88 9.88 -0.40
CA LYS A 72 8.67 11.32 -0.20
C LYS A 72 8.88 11.73 1.26
N GLN A 73 8.29 10.99 2.20
CA GLN A 73 8.46 11.28 3.63
C GLN A 73 9.93 11.22 4.06
N LYS A 74 10.67 10.21 3.61
CA LYS A 74 12.10 10.06 3.92
C LYS A 74 12.92 11.20 3.33
N MET A 75 12.60 11.62 2.10
CA MET A 75 13.24 12.76 1.46
C MET A 75 12.88 14.10 2.12
N ASP A 76 11.63 14.27 2.59
CA ASP A 76 11.19 15.45 3.34
C ASP A 76 11.95 15.58 4.69
N VAL A 77 12.22 14.46 5.37
CA VAL A 77 13.05 14.43 6.58
C VAL A 77 14.50 14.84 6.27
N LEU A 78 15.06 14.32 5.17
CA LEU A 78 16.42 14.68 4.72
C LEU A 78 16.52 16.19 4.40
N ALA A 79 15.53 16.75 3.69
CA ALA A 79 15.46 18.18 3.41
C ALA A 79 15.30 19.04 4.68
N GLY A 80 14.44 18.60 5.60
CA GLY A 80 14.24 19.28 6.89
C GLY A 80 15.53 19.41 7.70
N ASN A 81 16.40 18.39 7.67
CA ASN A 81 17.70 18.43 8.34
C ASN A 81 18.67 19.49 7.76
N LYS A 82 18.43 19.94 6.52
CA LYS A 82 19.17 21.02 5.86
C LYS A 82 18.47 22.38 5.93
N GLY A 83 17.28 22.45 6.53
CA GLY A 83 16.46 23.66 6.54
C GLY A 83 15.77 23.94 5.20
N GLU A 84 15.65 22.93 4.34
CA GLU A 84 15.00 23.01 3.03
C GLU A 84 13.59 22.40 3.08
N SER A 85 12.73 22.79 2.13
CA SER A 85 11.38 22.23 1.99
C SER A 85 11.10 21.88 0.53
N ILE A 86 10.59 20.67 0.27
CA ILE A 86 10.37 20.18 -1.08
C ILE A 86 8.92 20.41 -1.52
N SER A 87 8.74 21.02 -2.70
CA SER A 87 7.42 21.19 -3.33
C SER A 87 7.19 20.12 -4.40
N TRP A 88 6.63 18.98 -3.98
CA TRP A 88 6.39 17.83 -4.87
C TRP A 88 5.34 18.09 -5.97
N TYR A 89 4.48 19.11 -5.83
CA TYR A 89 3.31 19.32 -6.70
C TYR A 89 3.53 20.36 -7.81
N THR A 90 4.70 20.97 -7.89
CA THR A 90 5.00 22.04 -8.85
C THR A 90 5.86 21.59 -10.05
N GLN A 91 6.43 20.38 -10.02
CA GLN A 91 7.25 19.88 -11.11
C GLN A 91 6.36 19.26 -12.19
N SER A 92 6.15 20.02 -13.25
CA SER A 92 5.39 19.63 -14.44
C SER A 92 6.04 18.40 -15.08
N ARG A 93 5.26 17.33 -15.28
CA ARG A 93 5.68 16.11 -16.00
C ARG A 93 6.46 16.47 -17.28
N PRO A 94 7.66 15.92 -17.52
CA PRO A 94 8.24 15.92 -18.85
C PRO A 94 7.30 15.10 -19.76
N SER A 95 6.74 15.74 -20.78
CA SER A 95 5.74 15.19 -21.71
C SER A 95 6.21 13.98 -22.55
N ASN A 96 7.42 13.46 -22.33
CA ASN A 96 8.11 12.54 -23.25
C ASN A 96 8.58 11.22 -22.60
N ALA A 97 8.11 10.84 -21.42
CA ALA A 97 8.48 9.54 -20.85
C ALA A 97 7.84 8.39 -21.68
N PRO A 98 8.62 7.46 -22.26
CA PRO A 98 8.08 6.35 -23.02
C PRO A 98 7.28 5.42 -22.09
N ALA A 99 6.09 5.02 -22.54
CA ALA A 99 5.29 4.01 -21.84
C ALA A 99 6.09 2.70 -21.77
N ILE A 100 6.37 2.24 -20.55
CA ILE A 100 7.11 0.98 -20.32
C ILE A 100 6.16 -0.19 -20.64
N ASP A 101 6.54 -1.02 -21.61
CA ASP A 101 5.85 -2.26 -21.94
C ASP A 101 6.32 -3.41 -21.04
N TYR A 102 5.59 -3.59 -19.93
CA TYR A 102 5.84 -4.64 -18.93
C TYR A 102 5.70 -6.07 -19.46
N ALA A 103 5.12 -6.28 -20.65
CA ALA A 103 5.04 -7.61 -21.25
C ALA A 103 6.44 -8.15 -21.65
N SER A 104 7.39 -7.25 -21.92
CA SER A 104 8.73 -7.61 -22.40
C SER A 104 9.72 -8.05 -21.30
N LEU A 105 9.43 -7.76 -20.01
CA LEU A 105 10.32 -8.06 -18.88
C LEU A 105 10.17 -9.48 -18.31
N VAL A 106 9.21 -10.26 -18.82
CA VAL A 106 9.01 -11.64 -18.40
C VAL A 106 9.22 -12.51 -19.63
N SER A 107 10.36 -13.22 -19.69
CA SER A 107 10.48 -14.30 -20.67
C SER A 107 9.34 -15.29 -20.39
N GLU A 108 8.61 -15.69 -21.43
CA GLU A 108 7.40 -16.51 -21.34
C GLU A 108 7.61 -17.93 -20.73
N GLY A 109 8.80 -18.23 -20.19
CA GLY A 109 9.17 -19.56 -19.72
C GLY A 109 9.35 -19.74 -18.21
N ASP A 110 9.69 -18.70 -17.43
CA ASP A 110 10.17 -18.91 -16.05
C ASP A 110 9.19 -18.45 -14.96
N ASN A 111 8.29 -19.40 -14.63
CA ASN A 111 7.52 -19.51 -13.39
C ASN A 111 6.58 -18.33 -13.06
N ASP A 112 5.37 -18.42 -13.60
CA ASP A 112 4.21 -17.65 -13.13
C ASP A 112 4.04 -17.79 -11.59
N PHE A 113 3.48 -16.76 -10.95
CA PHE A 113 3.36 -16.66 -9.48
C PHE A 113 2.72 -17.90 -8.84
N VAL A 114 1.71 -18.47 -9.48
CA VAL A 114 0.95 -19.62 -8.98
C VAL A 114 1.79 -20.89 -9.07
N SER A 115 2.47 -21.11 -10.18
CA SER A 115 3.38 -22.22 -10.41
C SER A 115 4.57 -22.17 -9.44
N TRP A 116 5.14 -20.98 -9.24
CA TRP A 116 6.20 -20.76 -8.27
C TRP A 116 5.75 -21.07 -6.83
N LEU A 117 4.60 -20.53 -6.40
CA LEU A 117 4.06 -20.83 -5.08
C LEU A 117 3.80 -22.32 -4.92
N SER A 118 3.26 -22.96 -5.95
CA SER A 118 2.91 -24.39 -5.93
C SER A 118 4.14 -25.28 -5.76
N GLN A 119 5.25 -24.95 -6.44
CA GLN A 119 6.52 -25.64 -6.27
C GLN A 119 7.06 -25.46 -4.86
N ARG A 120 7.00 -24.23 -4.33
CA ARG A 120 7.51 -23.88 -3.01
C ARG A 120 6.81 -24.60 -1.86
N VAL A 121 5.49 -24.79 -1.98
CA VAL A 121 4.69 -25.50 -0.97
C VAL A 121 4.53 -26.99 -1.26
N GLY A 122 5.08 -27.48 -2.38
CA GLY A 122 4.97 -28.88 -2.82
C GLY A 122 3.54 -29.32 -3.16
N GLN A 123 2.61 -28.38 -3.38
CA GLN A 123 1.19 -28.64 -3.64
C GLN A 123 0.65 -27.61 -4.61
N ASN A 124 -0.35 -27.98 -5.42
CA ASN A 124 -0.98 -27.02 -6.32
C ASN A 124 -1.73 -25.94 -5.53
N PHE A 125 -1.21 -24.72 -5.53
CA PHE A 125 -1.74 -23.60 -4.76
C PHE A 125 -3.21 -23.30 -5.07
N THR A 126 -3.62 -23.38 -6.34
CA THR A 126 -5.02 -23.10 -6.75
C THR A 126 -6.02 -24.15 -6.28
N LYS A 127 -5.56 -25.35 -5.94
CA LYS A 127 -6.41 -26.44 -5.43
C LYS A 127 -6.56 -26.42 -3.92
N LEU A 128 -5.82 -25.57 -3.23
CA LEU A 128 -5.95 -25.39 -1.79
C LEU A 128 -7.21 -24.60 -1.46
N ASP A 129 -7.78 -24.85 -0.28
CA ASP A 129 -8.83 -24.00 0.24
C ASP A 129 -8.31 -22.57 0.51
N GLY A 130 -9.22 -21.61 0.51
CA GLY A 130 -8.87 -20.20 0.65
C GLY A 130 -8.14 -19.85 1.93
N GLU A 131 -8.38 -20.57 3.03
CA GLU A 131 -7.67 -20.33 4.30
C GLU A 131 -6.20 -20.79 4.19
N ARG A 132 -5.96 -21.96 3.59
CA ARG A 132 -4.60 -22.44 3.31
C ARG A 132 -3.85 -21.53 2.33
N GLN A 133 -4.53 -21.04 1.29
CA GLN A 133 -3.94 -20.07 0.36
C GLN A 133 -3.46 -18.81 1.09
N VAL A 134 -4.31 -18.22 1.93
CA VAL A 134 -3.96 -17.06 2.74
C VAL A 134 -2.84 -17.38 3.73
N GLN A 135 -2.86 -18.53 4.38
CA GLN A 135 -1.80 -18.96 5.29
C GLN A 135 -0.44 -19.00 4.59
N ILE A 136 -0.37 -19.58 3.39
CA ILE A 136 0.87 -19.66 2.61
C ILE A 136 1.38 -18.27 2.27
N LEU A 137 0.51 -17.38 1.77
CA LEU A 137 0.90 -16.01 1.45
C LEU A 137 1.46 -15.27 2.66
N LEU A 138 0.86 -15.48 3.84
CA LEU A 138 1.31 -14.86 5.09
C LEU A 138 2.60 -15.47 5.61
N THR A 139 2.81 -16.77 5.46
CA THR A 139 4.07 -17.43 5.83
C THR A 139 5.22 -16.95 4.94
N GLU A 140 4.97 -16.82 3.64
CA GLU A 140 5.98 -16.39 2.67
C GLU A 140 6.11 -14.86 2.58
N GLN A 141 5.33 -14.07 3.34
CA GLN A 141 5.26 -12.59 3.16
C GLN A 141 6.58 -11.85 3.38
N GLY A 142 7.53 -12.47 4.08
CA GLY A 142 8.88 -11.93 4.28
C GLY A 142 9.83 -12.19 3.11
N GLN A 143 9.47 -13.08 2.18
CA GLN A 143 10.32 -13.51 1.09
C GLN A 143 10.37 -12.45 -0.01
N LYS A 144 11.58 -12.07 -0.42
CA LYS A 144 11.80 -11.10 -1.50
C LYS A 144 11.09 -11.54 -2.79
N GLU A 145 11.20 -12.82 -3.14
CA GLU A 145 10.64 -13.38 -4.37
C GLU A 145 9.10 -13.40 -4.37
N LEU A 146 8.45 -13.64 -3.21
CA LEU A 146 6.99 -13.52 -3.11
C LEU A 146 6.56 -12.11 -3.50
N ARG A 147 7.20 -11.08 -2.93
CA ARG A 147 6.81 -9.69 -3.16
C ARG A 147 6.88 -9.32 -4.64
N VAL A 148 7.94 -9.74 -5.33
CA VAL A 148 8.14 -9.51 -6.77
C VAL A 148 7.06 -10.22 -7.58
N LYS A 149 6.92 -11.54 -7.41
CA LYS A 149 6.00 -12.35 -8.22
C LYS A 149 4.54 -12.01 -7.95
N LEU A 150 4.18 -11.70 -6.69
CA LEU A 150 2.84 -11.23 -6.34
C LEU A 150 2.55 -9.87 -6.95
N GLY A 151 3.51 -8.93 -6.98
CA GLY A 151 3.33 -7.63 -7.62
C GLY A 151 3.01 -7.76 -9.11
N VAL A 152 3.80 -8.56 -9.84
CA VAL A 152 3.54 -8.86 -11.27
C VAL A 152 2.18 -9.54 -11.46
N HIS A 153 1.85 -10.49 -10.57
CA HIS A 153 0.56 -11.18 -10.64
C HIS A 153 -0.62 -10.23 -10.42
N LEU A 154 -0.52 -9.31 -9.44
CA LEU A 154 -1.56 -8.33 -9.15
C LEU A 154 -1.73 -7.30 -10.26
N HIS A 155 -0.67 -6.96 -10.99
CA HIS A 155 -0.81 -6.11 -12.17
C HIS A 155 -1.72 -6.75 -13.24
N ARG A 156 -1.61 -8.07 -13.43
CA ARG A 156 -2.45 -8.82 -14.38
C ARG A 156 -3.81 -9.22 -13.80
N ASN A 157 -3.88 -9.43 -12.49
CA ASN A 157 -5.04 -9.90 -11.74
C ASN A 157 -5.25 -9.04 -10.48
N PRO A 158 -5.70 -7.78 -10.62
CA PRO A 158 -5.74 -6.82 -9.52
C PRO A 158 -6.61 -7.27 -8.34
N ASP A 159 -7.65 -8.05 -8.62
CA ASP A 159 -8.58 -8.54 -7.60
C ASP A 159 -8.14 -9.85 -6.93
N PHE A 160 -6.94 -10.38 -7.19
CA PHE A 160 -6.50 -11.65 -6.62
C PHE A 160 -6.57 -11.68 -5.07
N LEU A 161 -5.98 -10.69 -4.39
CA LEU A 161 -6.02 -10.63 -2.93
C LEU A 161 -7.44 -10.33 -2.39
N LEU A 162 -8.21 -9.52 -3.12
CA LEU A 162 -9.61 -9.26 -2.79
C LEU A 162 -10.42 -10.55 -2.84
N ASN A 163 -10.28 -11.36 -3.88
CA ASN A 163 -10.99 -12.63 -4.01
C ASN A 163 -10.70 -13.57 -2.83
N LEU A 164 -9.44 -13.64 -2.38
CA LEU A 164 -9.07 -14.39 -1.18
C LEU A 164 -9.67 -13.81 0.11
N ALA A 165 -9.69 -12.48 0.21
CA ALA A 165 -10.32 -11.78 1.33
C ALA A 165 -11.84 -12.01 1.39
N MET A 166 -12.51 -12.11 0.24
CA MET A 166 -13.96 -12.34 0.18
C MET A 166 -14.37 -13.73 0.66
N ILE A 167 -13.48 -14.73 0.66
CA ILE A 167 -13.80 -16.11 1.09
C ILE A 167 -14.26 -16.16 2.54
N SER A 168 -13.62 -15.39 3.43
CA SER A 168 -14.03 -15.32 4.83
C SER A 168 -13.58 -14.03 5.51
N THR A 169 -14.35 -13.63 6.52
CA THR A 169 -14.00 -12.54 7.42
C THR A 169 -12.60 -12.71 8.02
N LYS A 170 -12.24 -13.93 8.41
CA LYS A 170 -10.91 -14.26 8.95
C LYS A 170 -9.81 -13.99 7.92
N ASN A 171 -10.02 -14.39 6.67
CA ASN A 171 -9.05 -14.15 5.60
C ASN A 171 -8.85 -12.65 5.36
N PHE A 172 -9.93 -11.88 5.25
CA PHE A 172 -9.83 -10.43 5.10
C PHE A 172 -9.03 -9.79 6.23
N ILE A 173 -9.38 -10.07 7.50
CA ILE A 173 -8.70 -9.48 8.65
C ILE A 173 -7.21 -9.86 8.68
N ARG A 174 -6.87 -11.12 8.38
CA ARG A 174 -5.48 -11.56 8.33
C ARG A 174 -4.68 -10.87 7.24
N LEU A 175 -5.24 -10.77 6.03
CA LEU A 175 -4.59 -10.11 4.90
C LEU A 175 -4.37 -8.62 5.18
N ILE A 176 -5.42 -7.90 5.57
CA ILE A 176 -5.36 -6.44 5.77
C ILE A 176 -4.50 -6.05 6.99
N SER A 177 -4.43 -6.92 8.00
CA SER A 177 -3.56 -6.70 9.16
C SER A 177 -2.08 -6.96 8.87
N SER A 178 -1.76 -7.68 7.78
CA SER A 178 -0.39 -8.06 7.40
C SER A 178 0.28 -7.02 6.49
N ARG A 179 1.51 -7.31 6.03
CA ARG A 179 2.18 -6.49 5.01
C ARG A 179 1.47 -6.53 3.65
N LEU A 180 0.65 -7.56 3.40
CA LEU A 180 -0.15 -7.65 2.18
C LEU A 180 -1.28 -6.60 2.17
N GLY A 181 -1.62 -6.01 3.32
CA GLY A 181 -2.62 -4.95 3.41
C GLY A 181 -2.26 -3.71 2.57
N PHE A 182 -0.98 -3.40 2.40
CA PHE A 182 -0.51 -2.31 1.54
C PHE A 182 -0.76 -2.54 0.04
N LYS A 183 -1.11 -3.76 -0.36
CA LYS A 183 -1.42 -4.11 -1.75
C LYS A 183 -2.90 -4.01 -2.08
N PHE A 184 -3.74 -3.62 -1.12
CA PHE A 184 -5.16 -3.38 -1.35
C PHE A 184 -5.42 -1.93 -1.75
N GLU A 185 -6.23 -1.74 -2.79
CA GLU A 185 -6.79 -0.43 -3.08
C GLU A 185 -7.93 -0.10 -2.13
N LYS A 186 -8.16 1.19 -1.86
CA LYS A 186 -9.27 1.65 -1.01
C LYS A 186 -10.63 1.08 -1.42
N LYS A 187 -10.91 1.01 -2.73
CA LYS A 187 -12.13 0.39 -3.28
C LYS A 187 -12.24 -1.09 -2.89
N GLN A 188 -11.15 -1.84 -2.96
CA GLN A 188 -11.14 -3.26 -2.62
C GLN A 188 -11.37 -3.48 -1.12
N ILE A 189 -10.76 -2.64 -0.28
CA ILE A 189 -11.00 -2.63 1.17
C ILE A 189 -12.48 -2.35 1.46
N ALA A 190 -13.03 -1.29 0.87
CA ALA A 190 -14.44 -0.92 1.00
C ALA A 190 -15.39 -2.05 0.59
N LYS A 191 -15.11 -2.70 -0.55
CA LYS A 191 -15.90 -3.84 -1.03
C LYS A 191 -15.86 -5.01 -0.04
N ALA A 192 -14.70 -5.32 0.52
CA ALA A 192 -14.55 -6.39 1.52
C ALA A 192 -15.24 -6.05 2.85
N ILE A 193 -15.16 -4.79 3.30
CA ILE A 193 -15.88 -4.30 4.49
C ILE A 193 -17.40 -4.41 4.28
N HIS A 194 -17.91 -4.00 3.12
CA HIS A 194 -19.33 -4.16 2.80
C HIS A 194 -19.75 -5.63 2.81
N HIS A 195 -18.96 -6.50 2.18
CA HIS A 195 -19.26 -7.92 2.08
C HIS A 195 -19.31 -8.63 3.44
N HIS A 196 -18.36 -8.34 4.32
CA HIS A 196 -18.25 -9.00 5.63
C HIS A 196 -18.96 -8.25 6.75
N GLY A 197 -19.36 -7.01 6.53
CA GLY A 197 -19.79 -6.05 7.55
C GLY A 197 -20.86 -6.59 8.49
N LYS A 198 -21.87 -7.25 7.93
CA LYS A 198 -22.97 -7.85 8.72
C LYS A 198 -22.49 -8.92 9.69
N SER A 199 -21.44 -9.68 9.35
CA SER A 199 -20.89 -10.75 10.20
C SER A 199 -20.16 -10.23 11.44
N TRP A 200 -19.84 -8.94 11.49
CA TRP A 200 -19.18 -8.31 12.64
C TRP A 200 -20.13 -7.65 13.62
N LEU A 201 -21.41 -7.51 13.26
CA LEU A 201 -22.40 -6.90 14.14
C LEU A 201 -22.82 -7.92 15.21
N ASP A 202 -22.91 -7.43 16.45
CA ASP A 202 -23.39 -8.18 17.60
C ASP A 202 -24.80 -7.71 17.93
N ASP A 203 -25.79 -8.45 17.46
CA ASP A 203 -27.22 -8.14 17.63
C ASP A 203 -27.66 -8.05 19.11
N SER A 204 -26.81 -8.46 20.07
CA SER A 204 -27.09 -8.33 21.51
C SER A 204 -26.80 -6.93 22.08
N LEU A 205 -26.04 -6.09 21.37
CA LEU A 205 -25.68 -4.74 21.79
C LEU A 205 -26.66 -3.69 21.25
N ASP A 206 -26.65 -2.50 21.84
CA ASP A 206 -27.35 -1.34 21.27
C ASP A 206 -26.77 -0.98 19.89
N PRO A 207 -27.59 -0.60 18.88
CA PRO A 207 -27.10 -0.29 17.53
C PRO A 207 -25.98 0.75 17.47
N PHE A 208 -25.95 1.76 18.36
CA PHE A 208 -24.84 2.71 18.39
C PHE A 208 -23.56 2.05 18.88
N GLU A 209 -23.63 1.30 19.97
CA GLU A 209 -22.48 0.59 20.53
C GLU A 209 -21.92 -0.46 19.56
N GLN A 210 -22.79 -1.14 18.81
CA GLN A 210 -22.39 -2.06 17.75
C GLN A 210 -21.55 -1.37 16.68
N VAL A 211 -22.03 -0.25 16.15
CA VAL A 211 -21.38 0.48 15.07
C VAL A 211 -20.09 1.12 15.56
N GLU A 212 -20.08 1.73 16.75
CA GLU A 212 -18.88 2.33 17.34
C GLU A 212 -17.76 1.29 17.53
N LYS A 213 -18.08 0.12 18.12
CA LYS A 213 -17.12 -0.98 18.28
C LYS A 213 -16.62 -1.50 16.94
N LEU A 214 -17.49 -1.58 15.93
CA LEU A 214 -17.11 -2.03 14.60
C LEU A 214 -16.16 -1.04 13.92
N ILE A 215 -16.48 0.26 13.92
CA ILE A 215 -15.61 1.29 13.34
C ILE A 215 -14.26 1.30 14.04
N ALA A 216 -14.24 1.30 15.38
CA ALA A 216 -13.00 1.25 16.16
C ALA A 216 -12.18 -0.02 15.86
N PHE A 217 -12.83 -1.17 15.71
CA PHE A 217 -12.17 -2.42 15.32
C PHE A 217 -11.54 -2.31 13.92
N LEU A 218 -12.29 -1.80 12.93
CA LEU A 218 -11.80 -1.65 11.56
C LEU A 218 -10.65 -0.65 11.50
N ASP A 219 -10.77 0.52 12.13
CA ASP A 219 -9.71 1.51 12.18
C ASP A 219 -8.45 0.99 12.85
N LYS A 220 -8.57 0.19 13.91
CA LYS A 220 -7.41 -0.47 14.52
C LYS A 220 -6.66 -1.38 13.54
N LYS A 221 -7.38 -2.06 12.63
CA LYS A 221 -6.76 -2.94 11.63
C LYS A 221 -6.20 -2.19 10.42
N LEU A 222 -6.87 -1.11 10.02
CA LEU A 222 -6.60 -0.36 8.79
C LEU A 222 -5.61 0.79 8.98
N SER A 223 -5.61 1.44 10.15
CA SER A 223 -4.76 2.60 10.47
C SER A 223 -3.28 2.38 10.15
N PRO A 224 -2.66 1.23 10.49
CA PRO A 224 -1.24 1.02 10.21
C PRO A 224 -0.88 1.01 8.72
N LYS A 225 -1.89 0.93 7.83
CA LYS A 225 -1.74 0.92 6.36
C LYS A 225 -2.28 2.20 5.74
N GLY A 226 -2.65 3.19 6.57
CA GLY A 226 -3.16 4.48 6.12
C GLY A 226 -4.60 4.44 5.59
N HIS A 227 -5.39 3.41 5.89
CA HIS A 227 -6.73 3.20 5.32
C HIS A 227 -7.88 3.35 6.33
N THR A 228 -7.82 4.31 7.26
CA THR A 228 -8.92 4.56 8.21
C THR A 228 -10.27 4.68 7.50
N ILE A 229 -11.36 4.35 8.19
CA ILE A 229 -12.73 4.46 7.68
C ILE A 229 -12.98 5.88 7.16
N GLU A 230 -12.55 6.91 7.89
CA GLU A 230 -12.61 8.29 7.44
C GLU A 230 -11.90 8.49 6.08
N LYS A 231 -10.68 7.98 5.90
CA LYS A 231 -9.92 8.09 4.64
C LYS A 231 -10.55 7.29 3.49
N LEU A 232 -11.29 6.23 3.80
CA LEU A 232 -12.07 5.49 2.81
C LEU A 232 -13.35 6.26 2.44
N LEU A 233 -14.02 6.91 3.39
CA LEU A 233 -15.19 7.75 3.14
C LEU A 233 -14.82 9.04 2.39
N ASN A 234 -13.60 9.53 2.51
CA ASN A 234 -13.10 10.67 1.72
C ASN A 234 -12.72 10.29 0.28
N ASP A 235 -12.66 9.01 -0.07
CA ASP A 235 -12.45 8.53 -1.43
C ASP A 235 -13.80 8.25 -2.11
N PRO A 236 -14.15 8.92 -3.23
CA PRO A 236 -15.48 8.80 -3.82
C PRO A 236 -15.88 7.38 -4.21
N ILE A 237 -14.91 6.57 -4.67
CA ILE A 237 -15.17 5.21 -5.17
C ILE A 237 -15.34 4.25 -3.99
N ALA A 238 -14.46 4.35 -2.99
CA ALA A 238 -14.57 3.54 -1.78
C ALA A 238 -15.81 3.91 -0.96
N LYS A 239 -16.13 5.20 -0.86
CA LYS A 239 -17.36 5.70 -0.22
C LYS A 239 -18.62 5.07 -0.82
N ALA A 240 -18.75 5.11 -2.15
CA ALA A 240 -19.91 4.53 -2.83
C ALA A 240 -20.10 3.03 -2.58
N GLU A 241 -19.01 2.29 -2.33
CA GLU A 241 -19.09 0.88 -1.92
C GLU A 241 -19.47 0.74 -0.44
N LEU A 242 -18.85 1.52 0.45
CA LEU A 242 -19.13 1.49 1.90
C LEU A 242 -20.59 1.87 2.21
N GLU A 243 -21.12 2.89 1.53
CA GLU A 243 -22.50 3.39 1.71
C GLU A 243 -23.57 2.38 1.30
N LYS A 244 -23.22 1.25 0.67
CA LYS A 244 -24.17 0.13 0.48
C LYS A 244 -24.45 -0.62 1.79
N SER A 245 -23.65 -0.37 2.83
CA SER A 245 -23.77 -1.04 4.13
C SER A 245 -24.60 -0.22 5.10
N LEU A 246 -25.62 -0.85 5.71
CA LEU A 246 -26.51 -0.17 6.66
C LEU A 246 -25.76 0.44 7.85
N PHE A 247 -24.74 -0.24 8.37
CA PHE A 247 -23.95 0.29 9.51
C PHE A 247 -23.13 1.53 9.14
N ILE A 248 -22.66 1.65 7.88
CA ILE A 248 -21.98 2.86 7.40
C ILE A 248 -22.98 3.99 7.19
N GLN A 249 -24.16 3.70 6.65
CA GLN A 249 -25.23 4.68 6.52
C GLN A 249 -25.63 5.23 7.90
N PHE A 250 -25.75 4.35 8.89
CA PHE A 250 -26.03 4.71 10.27
C PHE A 250 -24.90 5.53 10.90
N TYR A 251 -23.65 5.12 10.76
CA TYR A 251 -22.48 5.88 11.23
C TYR A 251 -22.43 7.31 10.67
N ASN A 252 -22.82 7.50 9.41
CA ASN A 252 -22.84 8.81 8.76
C ASN A 252 -24.11 9.63 9.04
N SER A 253 -25.09 9.07 9.75
CA SER A 253 -26.38 9.73 9.96
C SER A 253 -26.26 10.90 10.95
N PRO A 254 -27.12 11.93 10.83
CA PRO A 254 -27.13 13.04 11.78
C PRO A 254 -27.34 12.58 13.23
N GLU A 255 -28.15 11.55 13.44
CA GLU A 255 -28.45 11.00 14.75
C GLU A 255 -27.21 10.42 15.44
N PHE A 256 -26.30 9.80 14.68
CA PHE A 256 -25.03 9.30 15.21
C PHE A 256 -24.06 10.44 15.55
N LYS A 257 -23.90 11.41 14.64
CA LYS A 257 -22.96 12.54 14.81
C LYS A 257 -23.34 13.46 15.97
N ASN A 258 -24.64 13.74 16.14
CA ASN A 258 -25.12 14.61 17.22
C ASN A 258 -24.86 14.01 18.61
N ARG A 259 -24.79 12.67 18.72
CA ARG A 259 -24.51 11.99 20.01
C ARG A 259 -23.04 12.07 20.40
N GLU A 260 -22.12 12.09 19.43
CA GLU A 260 -20.69 12.36 19.70
C GLU A 260 -20.48 13.80 20.19
N ASP A 261 -21.17 14.77 19.56
CA ASP A 261 -21.08 16.19 19.94
C ASP A 261 -21.67 16.47 21.34
N ASP A 262 -22.74 15.78 21.74
CA ASP A 262 -23.34 15.90 23.07
C ASP A 262 -22.46 15.29 24.18
N GLY A 263 -21.72 14.23 23.88
CA GLY A 263 -20.77 13.60 24.81
C GLY A 263 -19.54 14.48 25.09
N ASP A 264 -19.02 15.14 24.05
CA ASP A 264 -17.82 15.98 24.13
C ASP A 264 -18.08 17.32 24.86
N ASN A 265 -19.34 17.80 24.84
CA ASN A 265 -19.77 18.98 25.58
C ASN A 265 -19.98 18.74 27.08
N GLN A 266 -20.27 17.51 27.52
CA GLN A 266 -20.39 17.20 28.96
C GLN A 266 -19.03 17.10 29.66
N LEU A 267 -17.97 16.68 28.95
CA LEU A 267 -16.61 16.60 29.49
C LEU A 267 -15.92 17.97 29.64
N LYS A 268 -16.41 19.02 28.95
CA LYS A 268 -15.86 20.38 29.04
C LYS A 268 -16.51 21.26 30.10
N MET A 269 -17.55 20.77 30.78
CA MET A 269 -18.24 21.49 31.87
C MET A 269 -18.10 20.83 33.25
N GLY A 270 -17.26 19.78 33.37
CA GLY A 270 -16.99 19.06 34.62
C GLY A 270 -15.69 19.47 35.29
#